data_AF-A0A2A2GRD9-F1
#
_entry.id   AF-A0A2A2GRD9-F1
#
_cell.length_a   1.000
_cell.length_b   1.000
_cell.length_c   1.000
_cell.angle_alpha   90.00
_cell.angle_beta   90.00
_cell.angle_gamma   90.00
#
_symmetry.space_group_name_H-M   'P 1'
#
loop_
_entity.id
_entity.type
_entity.pdbx_description
1 polymer ?
#
loop_
_entity_poly.entity_id
_entity_poly.type
_entity_poly.pdbx_seq_one_letter_code
_entity_poly.pdbx_strand_id
1 'polypeptide(L)'
;MASNIASAAMWAAVFTPTADEIAKEIVAEEARLREIEEKAYWEAYWKAWDRAVKEGVIERLRNHEEGFKFFPKTYPNMTQDEQADLIEKGELQIVAPLQNPTGFILIWADETREETKHPLYQQGLSVVKQYLANKTHRVIV
;
A
#
# COMPACT_ATOMS: atom_id res chain seq x y z
N MET A 1 -18.32 -50.61 -40.94
CA MET A 1 -18.68 -49.40 -40.17
C MET A 1 -18.10 -49.34 -38.75
N ALA A 2 -17.59 -50.44 -38.16
CA ALA A 2 -17.01 -50.43 -36.80
C ALA A 2 -15.65 -49.68 -36.66
N SER A 3 -14.94 -49.43 -37.76
CA SER A 3 -13.58 -48.83 -37.76
C SER A 3 -13.55 -47.34 -37.39
N ASN A 4 -14.59 -46.56 -37.70
CA ASN A 4 -14.60 -45.12 -37.43
C ASN A 4 -14.88 -44.78 -35.96
N ILE A 5 -15.69 -45.59 -35.27
CA ILE A 5 -16.03 -45.40 -33.85
C ILE A 5 -14.83 -45.78 -32.97
N ALA A 6 -14.15 -46.88 -33.30
CA ALA A 6 -12.94 -47.29 -32.58
C ALA A 6 -11.79 -46.28 -32.73
N SER A 7 -11.57 -45.72 -33.93
CA SER A 7 -10.60 -44.64 -34.14
C SER A 7 -10.99 -43.37 -33.39
N ALA A 8 -12.26 -42.96 -33.44
CA ALA A 8 -12.73 -41.76 -32.72
C ALA A 8 -12.61 -41.92 -31.18
N ALA A 9 -12.90 -43.10 -30.65
CA ALA A 9 -12.73 -43.41 -29.23
C ALA A 9 -11.24 -43.44 -28.82
N MET A 10 -10.35 -43.94 -29.68
CA MET A 10 -8.90 -43.89 -29.45
C MET A 10 -8.39 -42.45 -29.42
N TRP A 11 -8.81 -41.60 -30.35
CA TRP A 11 -8.43 -40.18 -30.35
C TRP A 11 -8.98 -39.43 -29.14
N ALA A 12 -10.23 -39.69 -28.74
CA ALA A 12 -10.80 -39.10 -27.53
C ALA A 12 -10.00 -39.49 -26.27
N ALA A 13 -9.60 -40.76 -26.14
CA ALA A 13 -8.80 -41.24 -25.01
C ALA A 13 -7.35 -40.70 -25.00
N VAL A 14 -6.79 -40.38 -26.17
CA VAL A 14 -5.44 -39.80 -26.31
C VAL A 14 -5.40 -38.32 -25.88
N PHE A 15 -6.53 -37.61 -25.94
CA PHE A 15 -6.63 -36.19 -25.58
C PHE A 15 -7.38 -35.92 -24.27
N THR A 16 -7.92 -36.95 -23.61
CA THR A 16 -8.49 -36.78 -22.27
C THR A 16 -7.36 -36.73 -21.24
N PRO A 17 -7.21 -35.63 -20.49
CA PRO A 17 -6.25 -35.59 -19.40
C PRO A 17 -6.56 -36.71 -18.41
N THR A 18 -5.51 -37.34 -17.93
CA THR A 18 -5.59 -38.39 -16.92
C THR A 18 -6.16 -37.81 -15.61
N ALA A 19 -6.73 -38.67 -14.76
CA ALA A 19 -7.22 -38.24 -13.45
C ALA A 19 -6.13 -37.52 -12.61
N ASP A 20 -4.88 -37.94 -12.76
CA ASP A 20 -3.72 -37.31 -12.11
C ASP A 20 -3.40 -35.92 -12.68
N GLU A 21 -3.56 -35.71 -14.00
CA GLU A 21 -3.39 -34.40 -14.62
C GLU A 21 -4.49 -33.43 -14.22
N ILE A 22 -5.75 -33.90 -14.19
CA ILE A 22 -6.90 -33.12 -13.69
C ILE A 22 -6.70 -32.77 -12.22
N ALA A 23 -6.26 -33.71 -11.38
CA ALA A 23 -6.01 -33.45 -9.97
C ALA A 23 -4.89 -32.41 -9.76
N LYS A 24 -3.80 -32.47 -10.54
CA LYS A 24 -2.74 -31.45 -10.50
C LYS A 24 -3.23 -30.07 -10.92
N GLU A 25 -4.07 -30.01 -11.96
CA GLU A 25 -4.65 -28.75 -12.44
C GLU A 25 -5.60 -28.13 -11.40
N ILE A 26 -6.46 -28.92 -10.75
CA ILE A 26 -7.34 -28.45 -9.67
C ILE A 26 -6.51 -27.91 -8.49
N VAL A 27 -5.48 -28.63 -8.05
CA VAL A 27 -4.62 -28.18 -6.95
C VAL A 27 -3.87 -26.89 -7.32
N ALA A 28 -3.41 -26.76 -8.56
CA ALA A 28 -2.76 -25.55 -9.04
C ALA A 28 -3.72 -24.36 -9.09
N GLU A 29 -4.96 -24.56 -9.56
CA GLU A 29 -5.97 -23.51 -9.61
C GLU A 29 -6.42 -23.08 -8.21
N GLU A 30 -6.62 -24.02 -7.28
CA GLU A 30 -6.91 -23.69 -5.88
C GLU A 30 -5.80 -22.88 -5.22
N ALA A 31 -4.53 -23.18 -5.51
CA ALA A 31 -3.40 -22.39 -5.01
C ALA A 31 -3.44 -20.95 -5.55
N ARG A 32 -3.73 -20.78 -6.85
CA ARG A 32 -3.87 -19.45 -7.47
C ARG A 32 -5.04 -18.66 -6.89
N LEU A 33 -6.18 -19.30 -6.66
CA LEU A 33 -7.34 -18.66 -6.05
C LEU A 33 -7.01 -18.20 -4.62
N ARG A 34 -6.33 -19.02 -3.83
CA ARG A 34 -5.86 -18.63 -2.48
C ARG A 34 -4.90 -17.45 -2.52
N GLU A 35 -3.96 -17.41 -3.46
CA GLU A 35 -3.06 -16.26 -3.64
C GLU A 35 -3.82 -14.98 -3.98
N ILE A 36 -4.85 -15.06 -4.83
CA ILE A 36 -5.72 -13.91 -5.17
C ILE A 36 -6.51 -13.45 -3.94
N GLU A 37 -7.10 -14.37 -3.20
CA GLU A 37 -7.85 -14.08 -1.97
C GLU A 37 -6.97 -13.45 -0.90
N GLU A 38 -5.78 -14.02 -0.67
CA GLU A 38 -4.82 -13.48 0.29
C GLU A 38 -4.36 -12.07 -0.12
N LYS A 39 -4.07 -11.86 -1.41
CA LYS A 39 -3.73 -10.53 -1.92
C LYS A 39 -4.87 -9.52 -1.72
N ALA A 40 -6.11 -9.91 -2.05
CA ALA A 40 -7.27 -9.05 -1.86
C ALA A 40 -7.51 -8.73 -0.38
N TYR A 41 -7.32 -9.70 0.51
CA TYR A 41 -7.39 -9.51 1.96
C TYR A 41 -6.36 -8.48 2.44
N TRP A 42 -5.09 -8.64 2.05
CA TRP A 42 -4.04 -7.70 2.45
C TRP A 42 -4.24 -6.30 1.87
N GLU A 43 -4.71 -6.19 0.63
CA GLU A 43 -5.07 -4.89 0.03
C GLU A 43 -6.20 -4.20 0.82
N ALA A 44 -7.24 -4.94 1.19
CA ALA A 44 -8.34 -4.42 2.01
C ALA A 44 -7.87 -4.01 3.41
N TYR A 45 -7.03 -4.83 4.04
CA TYR A 45 -6.42 -4.53 5.33
C TYR A 45 -5.61 -3.22 5.28
N TRP A 46 -4.70 -3.09 4.32
CA TRP A 46 -3.86 -1.89 4.21
C TRP A 46 -4.67 -0.65 3.90
N LYS A 47 -5.72 -0.76 3.07
CA LYS A 47 -6.62 0.36 2.79
C LYS A 47 -7.38 0.83 4.03
N ALA A 48 -7.85 -0.11 4.86
CA ALA A 48 -8.52 0.22 6.11
C ALA A 48 -7.55 0.85 7.13
N TRP A 49 -6.34 0.31 7.22
CA TRP A 49 -5.29 0.83 8.10
C TRP A 49 -4.83 2.23 7.69
N ASP A 50 -4.53 2.45 6.41
CA ASP A 50 -4.13 3.75 5.85
C ASP A 50 -5.21 4.81 6.17
N ARG A 51 -6.48 4.45 5.96
CA ARG A 51 -7.62 5.32 6.28
C ARG A 51 -7.67 5.67 7.77
N ALA A 52 -7.60 4.67 8.65
CA ALA A 52 -7.69 4.88 10.09
C ALA A 52 -6.53 5.76 10.62
N VAL A 53 -5.31 5.56 10.11
CA VAL A 53 -4.17 6.41 10.47
C VAL A 53 -4.37 7.83 9.97
N LYS A 54 -4.82 8.01 8.71
CA LYS A 54 -5.08 9.34 8.14
C LYS A 54 -6.14 10.09 8.95
N GLU A 55 -7.26 9.45 9.24
CA GLU A 55 -8.35 10.02 10.05
C GLU A 55 -7.86 10.39 11.46
N GLY A 56 -7.10 9.50 12.12
CA GLY A 56 -6.53 9.78 13.44
C GLY A 56 -5.51 10.92 13.46
N VAL A 57 -4.67 11.06 12.43
CA VAL A 57 -3.73 12.20 12.34
C VAL A 57 -4.48 13.51 12.12
N ILE A 58 -5.49 13.53 11.23
CA ILE A 58 -6.31 14.71 10.98
C ILE A 58 -7.04 15.12 12.25
N GLU A 59 -7.70 14.17 12.94
CA GLU A 59 -8.43 14.45 14.18
C GLU A 59 -7.55 15.12 15.23
N ARG A 60 -6.34 14.59 15.46
CA ARG A 60 -5.39 15.14 16.43
C ARG A 60 -4.91 16.55 16.06
N LEU A 61 -4.69 16.82 14.77
CA LEU A 61 -4.36 18.16 14.27
C LEU A 61 -5.54 19.13 14.47
N ARG A 62 -6.76 18.71 14.17
CA ARG A 62 -8.00 19.51 14.35
C ARG A 62 -8.35 19.74 15.81
N ASN A 63 -7.93 18.85 16.70
CA ASN A 63 -8.07 19.02 18.14
C ASN A 63 -6.96 19.89 18.75
N HIS A 64 -6.01 20.37 17.94
CA HIS A 64 -4.90 21.23 18.36
C HIS A 64 -4.09 20.60 19.49
N GLU A 65 -3.88 19.28 19.44
CA GLU A 65 -3.16 18.56 20.48
C GLU A 65 -1.77 19.16 20.70
N GLU A 66 -1.43 19.39 21.98
CA GLU A 66 -0.15 20.01 22.34
C GLU A 66 1.02 19.15 21.85
N GLY A 67 1.96 19.78 21.15
CA GLY A 67 3.13 19.10 20.59
C GLY A 67 2.85 18.27 19.34
N PHE A 68 1.60 18.10 18.91
CA PHE A 68 1.24 17.38 17.69
C PHE A 68 1.30 18.28 16.45
N LYS A 69 2.48 18.85 16.19
CA LYS A 69 2.74 19.73 15.06
C LYS A 69 3.91 19.20 14.24
N PHE A 70 3.70 19.02 12.94
CA PHE A 70 4.77 18.60 12.03
C PHE A 70 5.56 19.82 11.54
N PHE A 71 6.84 19.60 11.24
CA PHE A 71 7.75 20.61 10.70
C PHE A 71 7.88 21.94 11.46
N PRO A 72 7.89 21.99 12.80
CA PRO A 72 7.93 23.26 13.53
C PRO A 72 9.20 24.10 13.25
N LYS A 73 10.29 23.46 12.81
CA LYS A 73 11.55 24.13 12.42
C LYS A 73 11.61 24.54 10.94
N THR A 74 10.91 23.80 10.07
CA THR A 74 10.95 24.02 8.62
C THR A 74 9.86 25.00 8.19
N TYR A 75 8.65 24.86 8.73
CA TYR A 75 7.49 25.69 8.44
C TYR A 75 6.86 26.17 9.76
N PRO A 76 7.53 27.06 10.52
CA PRO A 76 7.08 27.47 11.84
C PRO A 76 5.68 28.12 11.83
N ASN A 77 5.34 28.79 10.72
CA ASN A 77 4.09 29.53 10.56
C ASN A 77 2.92 28.65 10.10
N MET A 78 3.17 27.41 9.64
CA MET A 78 2.10 26.51 9.24
C MET A 78 1.35 26.02 10.47
N THR A 79 0.05 26.26 10.53
CA THR A 79 -0.83 25.87 11.64
C THR A 79 -1.18 24.38 11.58
N GLN A 80 -1.74 23.83 12.66
CA GLN A 80 -2.22 22.44 12.66
C GLN A 80 -3.42 22.26 11.71
N ASP A 81 -4.32 23.25 11.64
CA ASP A 81 -5.46 23.24 10.72
C ASP A 81 -5.01 23.26 9.25
N GLU A 82 -4.03 24.09 8.89
CA GLU A 82 -3.47 24.08 7.53
C GLU A 82 -2.83 22.74 7.19
N GLN A 83 -2.15 22.09 8.16
CA GLN A 83 -1.59 20.75 7.95
C GLN A 83 -2.70 19.72 7.70
N ALA A 84 -3.79 19.77 8.48
CA ALA A 84 -4.95 18.91 8.28
C ALA A 84 -5.59 19.13 6.90
N ASP A 85 -5.80 20.39 6.49
CA ASP A 85 -6.34 20.74 5.16
C ASP A 85 -5.47 20.16 4.03
N LEU A 86 -4.14 20.28 4.16
CA LEU A 86 -3.20 19.79 3.15
C LEU A 86 -3.18 18.25 3.07
N ILE A 87 -3.36 17.56 4.21
CA ILE A 87 -3.48 16.09 4.25
C ILE A 87 -4.80 15.64 3.63
N GLU A 88 -5.90 16.32 3.91
CA GLU A 88 -7.21 16.03 3.31
C GLU A 88 -7.20 16.21 1.79
N LYS A 89 -6.52 17.25 1.30
CA LYS A 89 -6.33 17.51 -0.14
C LYS A 89 -5.31 16.57 -0.81
N GLY A 90 -4.55 15.81 -0.02
CA GLY A 90 -3.48 14.95 -0.53
C GLY A 90 -2.21 15.70 -0.97
N GLU A 91 -2.06 16.98 -0.58
CA GLU A 91 -0.86 17.76 -0.82
C GLU A 91 0.27 17.38 0.15
N LEU A 92 -0.09 17.04 1.38
CA LEU A 92 0.79 16.40 2.36
C LEU A 92 0.40 14.94 2.54
N GLN A 93 1.38 14.05 2.51
CA GLN A 93 1.23 12.61 2.73
C GLN A 93 1.84 12.24 4.08
N ILE A 94 1.23 11.26 4.74
CA ILE A 94 1.72 10.75 6.02
C ILE A 94 2.66 9.58 5.74
N VAL A 95 3.84 9.59 6.35
CA VAL A 95 4.76 8.47 6.38
C VAL A 95 4.69 7.84 7.76
N ALA A 96 4.14 6.63 7.80
CA ALA A 96 3.90 5.90 9.04
C ALA A 96 4.90 4.75 9.22
N PRO A 97 5.50 4.60 10.41
CA PRO A 97 6.33 3.45 10.72
C PRO A 97 5.48 2.17 10.76
N LEU A 98 5.98 1.11 10.12
CA LEU A 98 5.38 -0.22 10.17
C LEU A 98 5.83 -1.01 11.40
N GLN A 99 6.99 -0.64 11.97
CA GLN A 99 7.61 -1.29 13.11
C GLN A 99 8.17 -0.23 14.05
N ASN A 100 7.85 -0.35 15.34
CA ASN A 100 8.21 0.57 16.43
C ASN A 100 7.65 2.00 16.26
N PRO A 101 6.87 2.52 17.23
CA PRO A 101 6.23 3.83 17.10
C PRO A 101 7.25 4.97 17.33
N THR A 102 7.98 5.35 16.28
CA THR A 102 8.92 6.50 16.31
C THR A 102 8.26 7.83 15.91
N GLY A 103 6.92 7.87 15.88
CA GLY A 103 6.14 9.02 15.45
C GLY A 103 5.88 9.05 13.94
N PHE A 104 4.87 9.82 13.52
CA PHE A 104 4.56 10.04 12.10
C PHE A 104 5.47 11.12 11.51
N ILE A 105 5.69 11.05 10.20
CA ILE A 105 6.37 12.09 9.44
C ILE A 105 5.42 12.54 8.33
N LEU A 106 5.48 13.81 7.92
CA LEU A 106 4.78 14.27 6.72
C LEU A 106 5.78 14.45 5.57
N ILE A 107 5.33 14.31 4.34
CA ILE A 107 6.07 14.69 3.13
C ILE A 107 5.13 15.41 2.17
N TRP A 108 5.67 16.29 1.33
CA TRP A 108 4.92 16.85 0.22
C TRP A 108 4.72 15.79 -0.88
N ALA A 109 3.49 15.71 -1.42
CA ALA A 109 3.17 14.83 -2.53
C ALA A 109 3.85 15.27 -3.83
N ASP A 110 4.01 16.58 -4.03
CA ASP A 110 4.72 17.17 -5.16
C ASP A 110 6.10 17.67 -4.71
N GLU A 111 7.16 17.00 -5.18
CA GLU A 111 8.55 17.35 -4.86
C GLU A 111 9.03 18.64 -5.56
N THR A 112 8.29 19.20 -6.53
CA THR A 112 8.71 20.38 -7.32
C THR A 112 8.34 21.72 -6.70
N ARG A 113 7.52 21.70 -5.64
CA ARG A 113 7.04 22.86 -4.91
C ARG A 113 8.16 23.73 -4.33
N GLU A 114 7.86 24.98 -4.03
CA GLU A 114 8.87 25.87 -3.44
C GLU A 114 9.20 25.44 -2.00
N GLU A 115 8.19 24.99 -1.27
CA GLU A 115 8.30 24.51 0.11
C GLU A 115 9.33 23.38 0.21
N THR A 116 9.38 22.47 -0.77
CA THR A 116 10.30 21.33 -0.77
C THR A 116 11.76 21.73 -0.95
N LYS A 117 12.06 22.94 -1.45
CA LYS A 117 13.45 23.40 -1.65
C LYS A 117 14.12 23.80 -0.34
N HIS A 118 13.38 23.87 0.76
CA HIS A 118 13.94 24.21 2.07
C HIS A 118 15.06 23.22 2.49
N PRO A 119 16.26 23.69 2.90
CA PRO A 119 17.39 22.79 3.19
C PRO A 119 17.10 21.74 4.28
N LEU A 120 16.43 22.13 5.37
CA LEU A 120 16.03 21.19 6.42
C LEU A 120 15.01 20.15 5.92
N TYR A 121 14.14 20.52 4.98
CA TYR A 121 13.21 19.58 4.37
C TYR A 121 13.98 18.56 3.53
N GLN A 122 14.90 19.02 2.68
CA GLN A 122 15.72 18.14 1.83
C GLN A 122 16.56 17.15 2.66
N GLN A 123 17.14 17.60 3.77
CA GLN A 123 17.83 16.72 4.72
C GLN A 123 16.88 15.65 5.28
N GLY A 124 15.72 16.05 5.80
CA GLY A 124 14.72 15.10 6.30
C GLY A 124 14.20 14.14 5.23
N LEU A 125 13.97 14.62 4.01
CA LEU A 125 13.49 13.82 2.88
C LEU A 125 14.47 12.69 2.54
N SER A 126 15.78 12.95 2.58
CA SER A 126 16.79 11.90 2.34
C SER A 126 16.69 10.75 3.35
N VAL A 127 16.42 11.04 4.62
CA VAL A 127 16.22 10.04 5.68
C VAL A 127 14.92 9.28 5.44
N VAL A 128 13.84 9.98 5.12
CA VAL A 128 12.55 9.34 4.78
C VAL A 128 12.68 8.40 3.59
N LYS A 129 13.41 8.79 2.54
CA LYS A 129 13.66 7.94 1.37
C LYS A 129 14.39 6.64 1.75
N GLN A 130 15.31 6.68 2.72
CA GLN A 130 15.96 5.46 3.25
C GLN A 130 14.98 4.56 4.01
N TYR A 131 14.07 5.12 4.81
CA TYR A 131 13.04 4.35 5.50
C TYR A 131 12.08 3.64 4.55
N LEU A 132 11.67 4.32 3.49
CA LEU A 132 10.83 3.73 2.45
C LEU A 132 11.57 2.64 1.67
N ALA A 133 12.84 2.85 1.33
CA ALA A 133 13.66 1.85 0.65
C ALA A 133 13.84 0.57 1.48
N ASN A 134 14.00 0.73 2.80
CA ASN A 134 14.14 -0.39 3.74
C ASN A 134 12.80 -1.05 4.12
N LYS A 135 11.67 -0.58 3.57
CA LYS A 135 10.31 -1.06 3.86
C LYS A 135 9.95 -1.02 5.35
N THR A 136 10.56 -0.11 6.12
CA THR A 136 10.23 0.07 7.54
C THR A 136 9.07 1.04 7.74
N HIS A 137 8.75 1.82 6.70
CA HIS A 137 7.67 2.80 6.70
C HIS A 137 6.81 2.66 5.44
N ARG A 138 5.59 3.18 5.52
CA ARG A 138 4.62 3.24 4.43
C ARG A 138 4.13 4.67 4.24
N VAL A 139 3.93 5.05 2.99
CA VAL A 139 3.26 6.32 2.63
C VAL A 139 1.75 6.08 2.61
N ILE A 140 1.03 6.95 3.30
CA ILE A 140 -0.42 7.02 3.36
C ILE A 140 -0.84 8.25 2.57
N VAL A 141 -1.75 8.04 1.62
CA VAL A 141 -2.27 9.04 0.68
C VAL A 141 -3.68 9.45 1.06
#